data_AF-F3FI89-F1
#
_entry.id   AF-F3FI89-F1
#
_cell.length_a   1.000
_cell.length_b   1.000
_cell.length_c   1.000
_cell.angle_alpha   90.00
_cell.angle_beta   90.00
_cell.angle_gamma   90.00
#
_symmetry.space_group_name_H-M   'P 1'
#
loop_
_entity.id
_entity.type
_entity.pdbx_description
1 polymer ?
#
loop_
_entity_poly.entity_id
_entity_poly.type
_entity_poly.pdbx_seq_one_letter_code
_entity_poly.pdbx_strand_id
1 'polypeptide(L)' 'MSQHFQHDVLVIGSGAAGLSLALTLPDHLRIAVLSKGDLANGSTFWAPGGV' A
#
# COMPACT_ATOMS: atom_id res chain seq x y z
N MET A 1 10.28 23.50 3.64
CA MET A 1 9.27 23.13 4.66
C MET A 1 9.05 21.63 4.57
N SER A 2 9.27 20.90 5.66
CA SER A 2 9.00 19.46 5.74
C SER A 2 7.51 19.22 5.99
N GLN A 3 6.89 18.32 5.22
CA GLN A 3 5.50 17.90 5.47
C GLN A 3 5.50 16.69 6.40
N HIS A 4 4.63 16.71 7.41
CA HIS A 4 4.47 15.64 8.39
C HIS A 4 3.07 15.04 8.24
N PHE A 5 3.00 13.72 8.11
CA PHE A 5 1.75 12.97 8.08
C PHE A 5 1.68 12.04 9.29
N GLN A 6 0.52 11.96 9.93
CA GLN A 6 0.27 11.06 11.07
C GLN A 6 -0.79 10.03 10.69
N HIS A 7 -0.44 8.75 10.86
CA HIS A 7 -1.26 7.59 10.55
C HIS A 7 -1.04 6.54 11.63
N ASP A 8 -2.04 5.71 11.88
CA ASP A 8 -1.94 4.61 12.85
C ASP A 8 -1.08 3.48 12.29
N VAL A 9 -1.15 3.28 10.96
CA VAL A 9 -0.39 2.25 10.25
C VAL A 9 0.22 2.84 8.98
N LEU A 10 1.50 2.54 8.75
CA LEU A 10 2.21 2.85 7.51
C LEU A 10 2.59 1.54 6.80
N VAL A 11 2.01 1.32 5.63
CA VAL A 11 2.33 0.21 4.73
C VAL A 11 3.29 0.72 3.66
N ILE A 12 4.43 0.05 3.49
CA ILE A 12 5.43 0.40 2.48
C ILE A 12 5.40 -0.67 1.38
N GLY A 13 4.86 -0.29 0.22
CA GLY A 13 4.65 -1.13 -0.96
C GLY A 13 3.18 -1.27 -1.33
N SER A 14 2.82 -0.92 -2.57
CA SER A 14 1.45 -1.03 -3.10
C SER A 14 1.18 -2.31 -3.90
N GLY A 15 1.97 -3.37 -3.71
CA GLY A 15 1.72 -4.67 -4.33
C GLY A 15 0.47 -5.35 -3.76
N ALA A 16 0.08 -6.49 -4.33
CA ALA A 16 -1.09 -7.25 -3.88
C ALA A 16 -1.09 -7.53 -2.36
N ALA A 17 0.06 -7.86 -1.79
CA ALA A 17 0.19 -8.11 -0.35
C ALA A 17 -0.03 -6.84 0.50
N GLY A 18 0.52 -5.69 0.09
CA GLY A 18 0.40 -4.43 0.83
C GLY A 18 -1.03 -3.88 0.80
N LEU A 19 -1.69 -3.97 -0.36
CA LEU A 19 -3.08 -3.55 -0.49
C LEU A 19 -4.04 -4.53 0.20
N SER A 20 -3.78 -5.84 0.14
CA SER A 20 -4.55 -6.84 0.88
C SER A 20 -4.46 -6.64 2.39
N LEU A 21 -3.27 -6.29 2.90
CA LEU A 21 -3.09 -5.90 4.30
C LEU A 21 -3.91 -4.63 4.61
N ALA A 22 -3.82 -3.59 3.78
CA ALA A 22 -4.56 -2.35 4.01
C ALA A 22 -6.09 -2.56 4.02
N LEU A 23 -6.62 -3.49 3.21
CA LEU A 23 -8.04 -3.82 3.15
C LEU A 23 -8.53 -4.73 4.28
N THR A 24 -7.64 -5.49 4.93
CA THR A 24 -7.97 -6.39 6.03
C THR A 24 -7.86 -5.73 7.41
N LEU A 25 -7.23 -4.56 7.48
CA LEU A 25 -7.15 -3.78 8.70
C LEU A 25 -8.51 -3.16 9.07
N PRO A 26 -8.76 -2.95 10.38
CA PRO A 26 -9.97 -2.29 10.85
C PRO A 26 -10.19 -0.90 10.22
N ASP A 27 -11.45 -0.61 9.88
CA ASP A 27 -11.91 0.62 9.24
C ASP A 27 -11.67 1.90 10.05
N HIS A 28 -11.57 1.80 11.37
CA HIS A 28 -11.30 2.92 12.26
C HIS A 28 -9.84 3.39 12.24
N LEU A 29 -8.92 2.63 11.64
CA LEU A 29 -7.50 2.99 11.56
C LEU A 29 -7.22 3.87 10.34
N ARG A 30 -6.42 4.91 10.54
CA ARG A 30 -5.87 5.72 9.45
C ARG A 30 -4.63 5.03 8.91
N ILE A 31 -4.76 4.46 7.71
CA ILE A 31 -3.71 3.68 7.08
C ILE A 31 -3.13 4.48 5.91
N ALA A 32 -1.81 4.68 5.92
CA ALA A 32 -1.08 5.20 4.76
C ALA A 32 -0.43 4.05 3.99
N VAL A 33 -0.65 3.99 2.69
CA VAL A 33 0.07 3.09 1.78
C VAL A 33 1.04 3.93 0.95
N LEU A 34 2.34 3.73 1.17
CA LEU A 34 3.40 4.38 0.42
C LEU A 34 3.89 3.47 -0.69
N SER A 35 3.98 3.98 -1.92
CA SER A 35 4.63 3.27 -3.02
C SER A 35 5.70 4.13 -3.65
N LYS A 36 6.73 3.47 -4.20
CA LYS A 36 7.81 4.12 -4.95
C LYS A 36 7.38 4.56 -6.36
N GLY A 37 6.26 4.02 -6.87
CA GLY A 37 5.67 4.36 -8.16
C GLY A 37 4.14 4.35 -8.10
N ASP A 38 3.48 4.34 -9.25
CA ASP A 38 2.01 4.25 -9.32
C ASP A 38 1.46 3.10 -8.47
N LEU A 39 0.30 3.30 -7.83
CA LEU A 39 -0.32 2.26 -7.00
C LEU A 39 -0.51 0.96 -7.81
N ALA A 40 -0.78 1.11 -9.12
CA ALA A 40 -0.94 0.04 -10.12
C ALA A 40 0.38 -0.61 -10.60
N ASN A 41 1.54 -0.03 -10.28
CA ASN A 41 2.86 -0.57 -10.62
C ASN A 41 3.41 -1.51 -9.52
N GLY A 42 2.56 -1.96 -8.61
CA GLY A 42 2.88 -3.08 -7.72
C GLY A 42 3.35 -4.26 -8.57
N SER A 43 4.54 -4.77 -8.27
CA SER A 43 5.29 -5.82 -9.00
C SER A 43 4.51 -7.12 -9.30
N THR A 44 3.26 -7.25 -8.86
CA THR A 44 2.30 -8.28 -9.27
C THR A 44 1.95 -8.19 -10.75
N PHE A 45 2.03 -7.03 -11.41
CA PHE A 45 1.77 -6.93 -12.87
C PHE A 45 2.85 -7.64 -13.72
N TRP A 46 4.04 -7.87 -13.16
CA TRP A 46 5.18 -8.51 -13.82
C TRP A 46 5.49 -9.90 -13.28
N ALA A 47 4.56 -10.52 -12.54
CA ALA A 47 4.62 -11.94 -12.28
C ALA A 47 4.14 -12.68 -13.55
N PRO A 48 4.94 -13.59 -14.15
CA PRO A 48 4.46 -14.47 -15.21
C PRO A 48 3.56 -15.53 -14.58
N GLY A 49 2.33 -15.15 -14.26
CA GLY A 49 1.37 -15.98 -13.53
C GLY A 49 0.14 -15.15 -13.24
N GLY A 50 -0.86 -15.31 -14.11
CA GLY A 50 -2.00 -14.41 -14.21
C GLY A 50 -2.95 -14.39 -13.02
N VAL A 51 -3.80 -13.37 -13.09
CA VAL A 51 -5.24 -13.44 -12.86
C VAL A 51 -5.89 -12.69 -14.02
#